data_AF-A0A381A841-F1
#
_entry.id   AF-A0A381A841-F1
#
_cell.length_a   1.000
_cell.length_b   1.000
_cell.length_c   1.000
_cell.angle_alpha   90.00
_cell.angle_beta   90.00
_cell.angle_gamma   90.00
#
_symmetry.space_group_name_H-M   'P 1'
#
loop_
_entity.id
_entity.type
_entity.pdbx_description
1 polymer ?
#
loop_
_entity_poly.entity_id
_entity_poly.type
_entity_poly.pdbx_seq_one_letter_code
_entity_poly.pdbx_strand_id
1 'polypeptide(L)'
;MPHFIDRAKPGVIAVTRHGHRFVNESLSYHDFAIAMMQACQDDDEATVWLLCDHATLRRYGLGRVAPFPVPYGRHLRAGYLRRAPTIAALAAQIGVDPRVLAAEVERFNRDASNGADTAFGKGTTAYNRFQGDALHGPNPCLAPLEQAPYYAIQLFVGDIGTFAGLPTDAHGQVLYPDGRAADGLYAVGNDAASIMGGNYPGAGITLGPALTFGYVLGRHLGQRQPAARSAEPATAAMA
;
A
#
# COMPACT_ATOMS: atom_id res chain seq x y z
N MET A 1 -5.62 1.29 9.19
CA MET A 1 -4.32 1.98 9.35
C MET A 1 -3.44 1.41 8.27
N PRO A 2 -2.68 2.21 7.51
CA PRO A 2 -1.87 1.66 6.44
C PRO A 2 -0.78 0.71 6.96
N HIS A 3 -0.58 -0.40 6.23
CA HIS A 3 0.34 -1.48 6.57
C HIS A 3 1.64 -1.37 5.76
N PHE A 4 2.43 -0.34 6.10
CA PHE A 4 3.65 -0.02 5.36
C PHE A 4 4.90 -0.76 5.85
N ILE A 5 4.96 -1.11 7.14
CA ILE A 5 6.20 -1.52 7.81
C ILE A 5 6.12 -2.97 8.32
N ASP A 6 4.98 -3.36 8.89
CA ASP A 6 4.80 -4.64 9.56
C ASP A 6 4.97 -5.84 8.63
N ARG A 7 4.50 -5.75 7.38
CA ARG A 7 4.59 -6.84 6.38
C ARG A 7 6.02 -7.33 6.11
N ALA A 8 7.01 -6.43 6.20
CA ALA A 8 8.41 -6.74 5.93
C ALA A 8 9.15 -7.35 7.14
N LYS A 9 8.54 -7.34 8.34
CA LYS A 9 9.18 -7.85 9.55
C LYS A 9 9.33 -9.38 9.53
N PRO A 10 10.34 -9.91 10.24
CA PRO A 10 10.50 -11.35 10.45
C PRO A 10 9.25 -11.97 11.09
N GLY A 11 8.87 -13.17 10.65
CA GLY A 11 7.73 -13.91 11.21
C GLY A 11 6.37 -13.31 10.86
N VAL A 12 6.29 -12.48 9.82
CA VAL A 12 5.04 -11.96 9.27
C VAL A 12 4.82 -12.51 7.86
N ILE A 13 3.64 -13.05 7.59
CA ILE A 13 3.23 -13.49 6.24
C ILE A 13 1.83 -13.02 5.91
N ALA A 14 1.50 -12.92 4.63
CA ALA A 14 0.15 -12.59 4.17
C ALA A 14 -0.43 -13.76 3.34
N VAL A 15 -1.65 -14.17 3.63
CA VAL A 15 -2.35 -15.22 2.89
C VAL A 15 -3.72 -14.74 2.43
N THR A 16 -4.17 -15.23 1.28
CA THR A 16 -5.54 -14.97 0.80
C THR A 16 -6.57 -15.74 1.64
N ARG A 17 -7.87 -15.53 1.39
CA ARG A 17 -8.95 -16.37 1.97
C ARG A 17 -8.83 -17.86 1.62
N HIS A 18 -8.05 -18.19 0.59
CA HIS A 18 -7.76 -19.57 0.19
C HIS A 18 -6.56 -20.17 0.96
N GLY A 19 -5.91 -19.40 1.83
CA GLY A 19 -4.85 -19.88 2.73
C GLY A 19 -3.44 -19.91 2.15
N HIS A 20 -3.23 -19.37 0.95
CA HIS A 20 -1.94 -19.33 0.28
C HIS A 20 -1.32 -17.93 0.34
N ARG A 21 0.01 -17.86 0.50
CA ARG A 21 0.76 -16.65 0.17
C ARG A 21 0.68 -16.41 -1.33
N PHE A 22 0.72 -15.15 -1.73
CA PHE A 22 0.49 -14.73 -3.12
C PHE A 22 1.57 -13.78 -3.65
N VAL A 23 2.39 -13.22 -2.76
CA VAL A 23 3.40 -12.22 -3.11
C VAL A 23 4.48 -12.13 -2.04
N ASN A 24 5.61 -11.51 -2.38
CA ASN A 24 6.60 -11.05 -1.44
C ASN A 24 6.03 -9.90 -0.58
N GLU A 25 5.82 -10.15 0.70
CA GLU A 25 5.24 -9.20 1.66
C GLU A 25 6.13 -7.98 1.94
N SER A 26 7.39 -7.99 1.49
CA SER A 26 8.32 -6.87 1.62
C SER A 26 8.40 -5.96 0.39
N LEU A 27 7.54 -6.18 -0.62
CA LEU A 27 7.38 -5.24 -1.73
C LEU A 27 6.78 -3.90 -1.29
N SER A 28 6.87 -2.92 -2.19
CA SER A 28 6.20 -1.62 -2.02
C SER A 28 4.71 -1.84 -1.75
N TYR A 29 4.08 -0.92 -1.01
CA TYR A 29 2.65 -1.03 -0.74
C TYR A 29 1.81 -1.00 -2.02
N HIS A 30 2.29 -0.35 -3.06
CA HIS A 30 1.64 -0.28 -4.37
C HIS A 30 1.66 -1.65 -5.05
N ASP A 31 2.83 -2.27 -5.18
CA ASP A 31 2.96 -3.59 -5.81
C ASP A 31 2.25 -4.68 -5.00
N PHE A 32 2.29 -4.57 -3.67
CA PHE A 32 1.54 -5.48 -2.79
C PHE A 32 0.03 -5.35 -2.99
N ALA A 33 -0.50 -4.13 -3.10
CA ALA A 33 -1.93 -3.91 -3.37
C ALA A 33 -2.34 -4.41 -4.77
N ILE A 34 -1.50 -4.22 -5.78
CA ILE A 34 -1.73 -4.79 -7.12
C ILE A 34 -1.79 -6.32 -7.06
N ALA A 35 -0.80 -6.95 -6.42
CA ALA A 35 -0.78 -8.40 -6.29
C ALA A 35 -1.97 -8.92 -5.47
N MET A 36 -2.42 -8.15 -4.47
CA MET A 36 -3.60 -8.48 -3.67
C MET A 36 -4.89 -8.42 -4.50
N MET A 37 -5.07 -7.38 -5.32
CA MET A 37 -6.22 -7.30 -6.24
C MET A 37 -6.21 -8.43 -7.27
N GLN A 38 -5.03 -8.80 -7.79
CA GLN A 38 -4.89 -9.92 -8.74
C GLN A 38 -5.18 -11.27 -8.07
N ALA A 39 -4.66 -11.50 -6.86
CA ALA A 39 -4.85 -12.75 -6.13
C ALA A 39 -6.31 -12.96 -5.67
N CYS A 40 -7.08 -11.88 -5.55
CA CYS A 40 -8.49 -11.89 -5.14
C CYS A 40 -9.43 -11.53 -6.30
N GLN A 41 -9.00 -11.62 -7.56
CA GLN A 41 -9.81 -11.19 -8.72
C GLN A 41 -11.14 -11.95 -8.86
N ASP A 42 -11.19 -13.19 -8.36
CA ASP A 42 -12.37 -14.06 -8.40
C ASP A 42 -13.14 -14.07 -7.06
N ASP A 43 -12.69 -13.29 -6.07
CA ASP A 43 -13.32 -13.18 -4.76
C ASP A 43 -14.27 -11.98 -4.70
N ASP A 44 -15.34 -12.08 -3.90
CA ASP A 44 -16.30 -10.98 -3.71
C ASP A 44 -15.66 -9.70 -3.16
N GLU A 45 -14.57 -9.84 -2.40
CA GLU A 45 -13.84 -8.73 -1.80
C GLU A 45 -12.33 -9.02 -1.77
N ALA A 46 -11.54 -8.06 -2.25
CA ALA A 46 -10.09 -8.13 -2.16
C ALA A 46 -9.63 -7.96 -0.71
N THR A 47 -9.51 -9.08 0.01
CA THR A 47 -9.02 -9.14 1.39
C THR A 47 -8.01 -10.25 1.60
N VAL A 48 -7.06 -10.00 2.49
CA VAL A 48 -6.04 -10.98 2.88
C VAL A 48 -5.86 -10.97 4.39
N TRP A 49 -5.34 -12.05 4.94
CA TRP A 49 -4.97 -12.15 6.34
C TRP A 49 -3.48 -11.92 6.48
N LEU A 50 -3.09 -11.04 7.39
CA LEU A 50 -1.70 -10.88 7.83
C LEU A 50 -1.51 -11.64 9.13
N LEU A 51 -0.53 -12.54 9.17
CA LEU A 51 -0.32 -13.50 10.26
C LEU A 51 1.04 -13.29 10.91
N CYS A 52 1.11 -13.53 12.21
CA CYS A 52 2.36 -13.69 12.94
C CYS A 52 2.19 -14.57 14.17
N ASP A 53 3.31 -14.96 14.77
CA ASP A 53 3.35 -15.67 16.04
C ASP A 53 3.47 -14.71 17.24
N HIS A 54 3.53 -15.24 18.45
CA HIS A 54 3.57 -14.43 19.66
C HIS A 54 4.86 -13.62 19.80
N ALA A 55 6.00 -14.22 19.47
CA ALA A 55 7.29 -13.55 19.55
C ALA A 55 7.34 -12.34 18.61
N THR A 56 6.93 -12.52 17.36
CA THR A 56 6.86 -11.45 16.37
C THR A 56 5.88 -10.35 16.79
N LEU A 57 4.66 -10.71 17.23
CA LEU A 57 3.69 -9.71 17.68
C LEU A 57 4.24 -8.86 18.84
N ARG A 58 4.89 -9.49 19.83
CA ARG A 58 5.42 -8.77 20.98
C ARG A 58 6.65 -7.94 20.64
N ARG A 59 7.46 -8.35 19.65
CA ARG A 59 8.66 -7.62 19.25
C ARG A 59 8.36 -6.43 18.34
N TYR A 60 7.49 -6.61 17.34
CA TYR A 60 7.29 -5.61 16.29
C TYR A 60 5.87 -5.02 16.24
N GLY A 61 4.89 -5.69 16.85
CA GLY A 61 3.48 -5.36 16.68
C GLY A 61 2.91 -5.89 15.36
N LEU A 62 1.63 -5.59 15.11
CA LEU A 62 0.92 -5.94 13.88
C LEU A 62 -0.21 -4.93 13.65
N GLY A 63 -0.11 -4.12 12.59
CA GLY A 63 -1.05 -3.03 12.35
C GLY A 63 -1.15 -2.03 13.50
N ARG A 64 -2.38 -1.84 14.03
CA ARG A 64 -2.64 -0.99 15.20
C ARG A 64 -2.21 -1.62 16.53
N VAL A 65 -1.78 -2.87 16.54
CA VAL A 65 -1.32 -3.55 17.75
C VAL A 65 0.15 -3.21 17.98
N ALA A 66 0.42 -2.38 18.98
CA ALA A 66 1.77 -2.00 19.36
C ALA A 66 2.55 -3.16 20.01
N PRO A 67 3.90 -3.18 19.92
CA PRO A 67 4.73 -4.18 20.56
C PRO A 67 4.68 -4.10 22.10
N PHE A 68 5.32 -5.07 22.76
CA PHE A 68 5.58 -5.03 24.20
C PHE A 68 6.26 -3.71 24.59
N PRO A 69 5.90 -3.09 25.74
CA PRO A 69 5.03 -3.60 26.81
C PRO A 69 3.53 -3.30 26.64
N VAL A 70 3.09 -2.73 25.52
CA VAL A 70 1.72 -2.23 25.38
C VAL A 70 0.70 -3.40 25.43
N PRO A 71 -0.37 -3.31 26.26
CA PRO A 71 -1.43 -4.30 26.27
C PRO A 71 -2.26 -4.29 24.98
N TYR A 72 -2.48 -5.46 24.37
CA TYR A 72 -3.24 -5.59 23.12
C TYR A 72 -4.66 -6.14 23.31
N GLY A 73 -5.09 -6.43 24.54
CA GLY A 73 -6.38 -7.06 24.83
C GLY A 73 -7.61 -6.32 24.28
N ARG A 74 -7.54 -4.99 24.13
CA ARG A 74 -8.61 -4.20 23.48
C ARG A 74 -8.82 -4.61 22.01
N HIS A 75 -7.75 -4.96 21.30
CA HIS A 75 -7.80 -5.35 19.89
C HIS A 75 -8.39 -6.75 19.71
N LEU A 76 -8.17 -7.64 20.67
CA LEU A 76 -8.84 -8.94 20.72
C LEU A 76 -10.35 -8.78 20.92
N ARG A 77 -10.75 -7.99 21.94
CA ARG A 77 -12.18 -7.76 22.24
C ARG A 77 -12.93 -7.07 21.12
N ALA A 78 -12.28 -6.13 20.42
CA ALA A 78 -12.85 -5.44 19.27
C ALA A 78 -12.91 -6.31 18.00
N GLY A 79 -12.38 -7.53 18.03
CA GLY A 79 -12.28 -8.37 16.85
C GLY A 79 -11.36 -7.82 15.76
N TYR A 80 -10.49 -6.86 16.07
CA TYR A 80 -9.45 -6.42 15.13
C TYR A 80 -8.34 -7.46 15.02
N LEU A 81 -7.95 -8.07 16.15
CA LEU A 81 -6.91 -9.09 16.24
C LEU A 81 -7.55 -10.45 16.56
N ARG A 82 -7.29 -11.45 15.72
CA ARG A 82 -7.63 -12.86 15.99
C ARG A 82 -6.47 -13.52 16.73
N ARG A 83 -6.77 -14.48 17.61
CA ARG A 83 -5.77 -15.22 18.40
C ARG A 83 -6.20 -16.67 18.55
N ALA A 84 -5.28 -17.59 18.27
CA ALA A 84 -5.50 -19.01 18.44
C ALA A 84 -4.26 -19.73 18.96
N PRO A 85 -4.41 -20.86 19.67
CA PRO A 85 -3.27 -21.62 20.19
C PRO A 85 -2.54 -22.42 19.10
N THR A 86 -3.15 -22.64 17.94
CA THR A 86 -2.57 -23.39 16.81
C THR A 86 -2.94 -22.73 15.48
N ILE A 87 -2.15 -22.99 14.43
CA ILE A 87 -2.46 -22.52 13.05
C ILE A 87 -3.81 -23.06 12.58
N ALA A 88 -4.12 -24.34 12.85
CA ALA A 88 -5.40 -24.93 12.49
C ALA A 88 -6.60 -24.23 13.17
N ALA A 89 -6.46 -23.89 14.46
CA ALA A 89 -7.49 -23.14 15.18
C ALA A 89 -7.58 -21.68 14.69
N LEU A 90 -6.46 -21.07 14.26
CA LEU A 90 -6.47 -19.75 13.65
C LEU A 90 -7.22 -19.78 12.31
N ALA A 91 -6.90 -20.75 11.45
CA ALA A 91 -7.55 -20.96 10.16
C ALA A 91 -9.08 -21.04 10.30
N ALA A 92 -9.55 -21.86 11.24
CA ALA A 92 -10.98 -21.97 11.55
C ALA A 92 -11.61 -20.63 11.99
N GLN A 93 -10.91 -19.82 12.78
CA GLN A 93 -11.40 -18.49 13.19
C GLN A 93 -11.47 -17.47 12.05
N ILE A 94 -10.62 -17.62 11.03
CA ILE A 94 -10.51 -16.67 9.90
C ILE A 94 -11.19 -17.17 8.62
N GLY A 95 -11.85 -18.34 8.67
CA GLY A 95 -12.57 -18.91 7.54
C GLY A 95 -11.68 -19.50 6.45
N VAL A 96 -10.46 -19.93 6.79
CA VAL A 96 -9.49 -20.55 5.87
C VAL A 96 -9.43 -22.06 6.13
N ASP A 97 -9.19 -22.87 5.10
CA ASP A 97 -8.97 -24.32 5.26
C ASP A 97 -7.77 -24.58 6.20
N PRO A 98 -7.96 -25.28 7.34
CA PRO A 98 -6.89 -25.53 8.30
C PRO A 98 -5.69 -26.32 7.74
N ARG A 99 -5.93 -27.24 6.80
CA ARG A 99 -4.87 -28.05 6.18
C ARG A 99 -4.06 -27.21 5.21
N VAL A 100 -4.73 -26.37 4.43
CA VAL A 100 -4.06 -25.48 3.47
C VAL A 100 -3.18 -24.48 4.21
N LEU A 101 -3.71 -23.80 5.22
CA LEU A 101 -2.93 -22.81 5.98
C LEU A 101 -1.75 -23.47 6.73
N ALA A 102 -1.95 -24.65 7.30
CA ALA A 102 -0.87 -25.37 7.97
C ALA A 102 0.27 -25.72 7.00
N ALA A 103 -0.05 -26.25 5.81
CA ALA A 103 0.94 -26.57 4.79
C ALA A 103 1.67 -25.32 4.27
N GLU A 104 0.97 -24.19 4.16
CA GLU A 104 1.55 -22.89 3.78
C GLU A 104 2.56 -22.40 4.83
N VAL A 105 2.18 -22.41 6.11
CA VAL A 105 3.05 -22.00 7.22
C VAL A 105 4.25 -22.93 7.36
N GLU A 106 4.05 -24.24 7.23
CA GLU A 106 5.17 -25.20 7.25
C GLU A 106 6.16 -24.96 6.11
N ARG A 107 5.67 -24.67 4.90
CA ARG A 107 6.52 -24.33 3.76
C ARG A 107 7.32 -23.06 4.03
N PHE A 108 6.66 -22.01 4.50
CA PHE A 108 7.31 -20.77 4.86
C PHE A 108 8.35 -20.95 5.97
N ASN A 109 8.05 -21.74 7.02
CA ASN A 109 8.97 -21.96 8.13
C ASN A 109 10.26 -22.67 7.69
N ARG A 110 10.17 -23.65 6.78
CA ARG A 110 11.37 -24.31 6.21
C ARG A 110 12.27 -23.32 5.48
N ASP A 111 11.67 -22.47 4.65
CA ASP A 111 12.36 -21.43 3.89
C ASP A 111 12.97 -20.37 4.82
N ALA A 112 12.20 -19.91 5.80
CA ALA A 112 12.61 -18.89 6.74
C ALA A 112 13.78 -19.35 7.64
N SER A 113 13.79 -20.61 8.07
CA SER A 113 14.91 -21.22 8.80
C SER A 113 16.21 -21.26 7.99
N ASN A 114 16.11 -21.34 6.66
CA ASN A 114 17.25 -21.26 5.75
C ASN A 114 17.60 -19.82 5.36
N GLY A 115 16.82 -18.82 5.78
CA GLY A 115 17.03 -17.42 5.42
C GLY A 115 16.67 -17.05 3.98
N ALA A 116 15.97 -17.93 3.27
CA ALA A 116 15.64 -17.74 1.86
C ALA A 116 14.18 -18.13 1.59
N ASP A 117 13.37 -17.19 1.12
CA ASP A 117 12.01 -17.43 0.65
C ASP A 117 12.06 -17.84 -0.82
N THR A 118 11.95 -19.14 -1.07
CA THR A 118 12.05 -19.72 -2.42
C THR A 118 10.79 -19.48 -3.26
N ALA A 119 9.66 -19.19 -2.61
CA ALA A 119 8.40 -18.97 -3.29
C ALA A 119 8.29 -17.56 -3.88
N PHE A 120 8.67 -16.52 -3.12
CA PHE A 120 8.48 -15.13 -3.54
C PHE A 120 9.71 -14.23 -3.37
N GLY A 121 10.81 -14.73 -2.80
CA GLY A 121 12.03 -13.94 -2.62
C GLY A 121 11.89 -12.81 -1.60
N LYS A 122 11.09 -12.97 -0.54
CA LYS A 122 11.01 -12.00 0.57
C LYS A 122 12.39 -11.72 1.18
N GLY A 123 12.73 -10.43 1.27
CA GLY A 123 14.03 -9.98 1.79
C GLY A 123 15.21 -10.17 0.82
N THR A 124 14.99 -10.38 -0.47
CA THR A 124 16.10 -10.57 -1.44
C THR A 124 16.73 -9.25 -1.90
N THR A 125 15.97 -8.15 -1.92
CA THR A 125 16.46 -6.84 -2.41
C THR A 125 16.80 -5.88 -1.26
N ALA A 126 17.60 -4.85 -1.54
CA ALA A 126 17.87 -3.78 -0.57
C ALA A 126 16.59 -3.05 -0.13
N TYR A 127 15.65 -2.84 -1.07
CA TYR A 127 14.34 -2.25 -0.79
C TYR A 127 13.57 -3.07 0.25
N ASN A 128 13.48 -4.40 0.04
CA ASN A 128 12.79 -5.31 0.97
C ASN A 128 13.38 -5.25 2.37
N ARG A 129 14.71 -5.27 2.46
CA ARG A 129 15.46 -5.33 3.72
C ARG A 129 15.37 -4.03 4.52
N PHE A 130 15.10 -2.89 3.88
CA PHE A 130 15.01 -1.59 4.55
C PHE A 130 13.99 -1.57 5.70
N GLN A 131 12.85 -2.25 5.53
CA GLN A 131 11.81 -2.34 6.57
C GLN A 131 11.92 -3.59 7.44
N GLY A 132 12.91 -4.47 7.20
CA GLY A 132 13.19 -5.64 8.02
C GLY A 132 13.72 -5.28 9.43
N ASP A 133 14.19 -6.28 10.18
CA ASP A 133 14.98 -6.09 11.40
C ASP A 133 16.46 -6.32 11.06
N ALA A 134 17.25 -5.24 11.01
CA ALA A 134 18.68 -5.30 10.70
C ALA A 134 19.50 -6.08 11.74
N LEU A 135 18.96 -6.31 12.94
CA LEU A 135 19.57 -7.12 13.99
C LEU A 135 19.17 -8.60 13.91
N HIS A 136 18.27 -8.95 12.98
CA HIS A 136 17.82 -10.31 12.73
C HIS A 136 18.53 -10.88 11.49
N GLY A 137 19.02 -12.11 11.60
CA GLY A 137 19.79 -12.76 10.55
C GLY A 137 19.39 -14.23 10.34
N PRO A 138 19.82 -14.84 9.22
CA PRO A 138 20.67 -14.27 8.16
C PRO A 138 19.91 -13.36 7.17
N ASN A 139 18.57 -13.38 7.18
CA ASN A 139 17.74 -12.49 6.37
C ASN A 139 16.84 -11.64 7.29
N PRO A 140 16.92 -10.29 7.23
CA PRO A 140 16.23 -9.39 8.16
C PRO A 140 14.71 -9.39 8.01
N CYS A 141 14.16 -10.11 7.03
CA CYS A 141 12.72 -10.21 6.77
C CYS A 141 12.13 -11.59 7.08
N LEU A 142 12.95 -12.60 7.41
CA LEU A 142 12.51 -13.99 7.51
C LEU A 142 12.77 -14.58 8.90
N ALA A 143 11.70 -15.00 9.57
CA ALA A 143 11.74 -15.85 10.74
C ALA A 143 10.55 -16.82 10.68
N PRO A 144 10.68 -18.06 11.16
CA PRO A 144 9.57 -18.99 11.28
C PRO A 144 8.44 -18.47 12.19
N LEU A 145 7.21 -18.92 11.94
CA LEU A 145 6.07 -18.77 12.83
C LEU A 145 5.93 -20.06 13.66
N GLU A 146 6.52 -20.10 14.85
CA GLU A 146 6.62 -21.34 15.65
C GLU A 146 6.12 -21.17 17.10
N GLN A 147 6.00 -19.92 17.58
CA GLN A 147 5.65 -19.65 18.97
C GLN A 147 4.17 -19.27 19.12
N ALA A 148 3.37 -20.26 19.50
CA ALA A 148 1.98 -20.01 19.90
C ALA A 148 1.90 -19.00 21.09
N PRO A 149 0.79 -18.25 21.21
CA PRO A 149 -0.36 -18.21 20.31
C PRO A 149 -0.05 -17.52 18.96
N TYR A 150 -0.83 -17.86 17.95
CA TYR A 150 -0.79 -17.27 16.61
C TYR A 150 -1.86 -16.19 16.46
N TYR A 151 -1.57 -15.21 15.61
CA TYR A 151 -2.39 -14.04 15.43
C TYR A 151 -2.68 -13.75 13.98
N ALA A 152 -3.83 -13.14 13.71
CA ALA A 152 -4.16 -12.63 12.39
C ALA A 152 -4.93 -11.31 12.47
N ILE A 153 -4.73 -10.45 11.48
CA ILE A 153 -5.56 -9.29 11.19
C ILE A 153 -5.97 -9.32 9.72
N GLN A 154 -7.16 -8.82 9.41
CA GLN A 154 -7.62 -8.71 8.03
C GLN A 154 -7.13 -7.40 7.42
N LEU A 155 -6.61 -7.48 6.19
CA LEU A 155 -6.20 -6.35 5.38
C LEU A 155 -7.20 -6.16 4.23
N PHE A 156 -7.45 -4.89 3.93
CA PHE A 156 -8.28 -4.43 2.83
C PHE A 156 -7.41 -3.58 1.90
N VAL A 157 -7.76 -3.56 0.62
CA VAL A 157 -7.17 -2.60 -0.31
C VAL A 157 -7.62 -1.19 0.08
N GLY A 158 -6.67 -0.28 0.17
CA GLY A 158 -6.93 1.14 0.38
C GLY A 158 -6.00 1.97 -0.49
N ASP A 159 -6.47 3.14 -0.91
CA ASP A 159 -5.71 4.08 -1.70
C ASP A 159 -5.26 5.29 -0.87
N ILE A 160 -4.30 6.03 -1.40
CA ILE A 160 -3.77 7.28 -0.84
C ILE A 160 -3.86 8.42 -1.87
N GLY A 161 -4.76 8.27 -2.85
CA GLY A 161 -4.86 9.12 -4.03
C GLY A 161 -4.94 8.33 -5.33
N THR A 162 -5.60 8.92 -6.31
CA THR A 162 -5.73 8.41 -7.68
C THR A 162 -4.62 8.93 -8.58
N PHE A 163 -4.25 8.16 -9.60
CA PHE A 163 -3.32 8.61 -10.64
C PHE A 163 -4.03 9.13 -11.90
N ALA A 164 -5.31 8.76 -12.07
CA ALA A 164 -6.16 9.29 -13.11
C ALA A 164 -6.54 10.73 -12.76
N GLY A 165 -6.60 11.58 -13.79
CA GLY A 165 -6.91 12.99 -13.66
C GLY A 165 -7.03 13.64 -15.02
N LEU A 166 -7.10 14.96 -15.04
CA LEU A 166 -7.18 15.76 -16.25
C LEU A 166 -5.86 15.70 -17.03
N PRO A 167 -5.86 15.45 -18.34
CA PRO A 167 -4.63 15.54 -19.13
C PRO A 167 -4.15 16.99 -19.13
N THR A 168 -2.85 17.18 -18.88
CA THR A 168 -2.24 18.51 -18.83
C THR A 168 -0.99 18.59 -19.68
N ASP A 169 -0.66 19.78 -20.18
CA ASP A 169 0.65 20.05 -20.76
C ASP A 169 1.74 20.27 -19.68
N ALA A 170 2.96 20.63 -20.12
CA ALA A 170 4.10 20.87 -19.25
C ALA A 170 3.94 22.09 -18.31
N HIS A 171 2.93 22.94 -18.54
CA HIS A 171 2.61 24.11 -17.72
C HIS A 171 1.40 23.88 -16.81
N GLY A 172 0.81 22.68 -16.83
CA GLY A 172 -0.38 22.34 -16.06
C GLY A 172 -1.68 22.82 -16.71
N GLN A 173 -1.69 23.27 -17.97
CA GLN A 173 -2.93 23.63 -18.67
C GLN A 173 -3.70 22.36 -19.00
N VAL A 174 -4.99 22.34 -18.69
CA VAL A 174 -5.86 21.20 -19.02
C VAL A 174 -6.03 21.11 -20.54
N LEU A 175 -5.97 19.89 -21.08
CA LEU A 175 -6.09 19.62 -22.50
C LEU A 175 -7.49 19.08 -22.85
N TYR A 176 -8.03 19.57 -23.95
CA TYR A 176 -9.19 18.96 -24.61
C TYR A 176 -8.79 17.62 -25.27
N PRO A 177 -9.75 16.76 -25.66
CA PRO A 177 -9.46 15.50 -26.35
C PRO A 177 -8.69 15.67 -27.67
N ASP A 178 -8.77 16.83 -28.31
CA ASP A 178 -8.02 17.17 -29.54
C ASP A 178 -6.60 17.68 -29.25
N GLY A 179 -6.18 17.71 -27.99
CA GLY A 179 -4.86 18.16 -27.54
C GLY A 179 -4.71 19.68 -27.41
N ARG A 180 -5.75 20.48 -27.68
CA ARG A 180 -5.68 21.93 -27.47
C ARG A 180 -5.78 22.27 -25.98
N ALA A 181 -5.00 23.25 -25.54
CA ALA A 181 -5.07 23.74 -24.17
C ALA A 181 -6.37 24.53 -23.94
N ALA A 182 -7.05 24.23 -22.83
CA ALA A 182 -8.17 25.00 -22.33
C ALA A 182 -7.66 26.31 -21.71
N ASP A 183 -8.12 27.43 -22.24
CA ASP A 183 -7.69 28.73 -21.73
C ASP A 183 -8.25 28.98 -20.33
N GLY A 184 -7.40 29.49 -19.44
CA GLY A 184 -7.75 29.77 -18.04
C GLY A 184 -7.92 28.56 -17.12
N LEU A 185 -7.87 27.32 -17.61
CA LEU A 185 -8.06 26.11 -16.81
C LEU A 185 -6.76 25.32 -16.62
N TYR A 186 -6.43 25.03 -15.37
CA TYR A 186 -5.19 24.37 -14.96
C TYR A 186 -5.46 23.29 -13.91
N ALA A 187 -4.63 22.25 -13.89
CA ALA A 187 -4.66 21.19 -12.88
C ALA A 187 -3.25 20.80 -12.47
N VAL A 188 -3.06 20.45 -11.20
CA VAL A 188 -1.80 19.96 -10.63
C VAL A 188 -2.08 18.93 -9.53
N GLY A 189 -1.07 18.16 -9.14
CA GLY A 189 -1.25 17.12 -8.12
C GLY A 189 -2.21 16.02 -8.59
N ASN A 190 -3.09 15.54 -7.70
CA ASN A 190 -3.99 14.43 -8.01
C ASN A 190 -5.14 14.80 -8.96
N ASP A 191 -5.38 16.09 -9.21
CA ASP A 191 -6.37 16.52 -10.20
C ASP A 191 -5.84 16.39 -11.63
N ALA A 192 -4.52 16.38 -11.81
CA ALA A 192 -3.86 16.14 -13.09
C ALA A 192 -3.56 14.65 -13.28
N ALA A 193 -3.64 14.18 -14.51
CA ALA A 193 -3.20 12.83 -14.86
C ALA A 193 -1.71 12.68 -14.49
N SER A 194 -1.40 11.69 -13.67
CA SER A 194 -0.03 11.48 -13.20
C SER A 194 0.88 11.14 -14.37
N ILE A 195 2.00 11.85 -14.48
CA ILE A 195 3.07 11.55 -15.45
C ILE A 195 3.67 10.15 -15.30
N MET A 196 3.37 9.48 -14.19
CA MET A 196 3.89 8.15 -13.84
C MET A 196 2.95 7.03 -14.32
N GLY A 197 1.80 7.37 -14.90
CA GLY A 197 0.90 6.42 -15.57
C GLY A 197 0.35 5.32 -14.66
N GLY A 198 0.15 5.62 -13.38
CA GLY A 198 -0.32 4.67 -12.38
C GLY A 198 0.76 3.86 -11.68
N ASN A 199 2.04 4.04 -12.02
CA ASN A 199 3.16 3.39 -11.33
C ASN A 199 3.63 4.18 -10.10
N TYR A 200 4.33 3.48 -9.21
CA TYR A 200 4.89 4.04 -7.98
C TYR A 200 6.43 3.88 -7.90
N PRO A 201 7.23 4.68 -8.64
CA PRO A 201 8.71 4.64 -8.58
C PRO A 201 9.32 4.93 -7.21
N GLY A 202 8.64 5.63 -6.30
CA GLY A 202 9.25 5.93 -4.99
C GLY A 202 8.44 6.82 -4.07
N ALA A 203 8.91 6.91 -2.82
CA ALA A 203 8.32 7.76 -1.80
C ALA A 203 8.27 9.23 -2.24
N GLY A 204 7.13 9.88 -2.03
CA GLY A 204 6.96 11.31 -2.35
C GLY A 204 6.50 11.59 -3.79
N ILE A 205 6.20 10.55 -4.59
CA ILE A 205 5.74 10.69 -5.98
C ILE A 205 4.47 11.52 -6.16
N THR A 206 3.65 11.67 -5.13
CA THR A 206 2.47 12.54 -5.20
C THR A 206 2.84 14.00 -4.93
N LEU A 207 3.52 14.24 -3.79
CA LEU A 207 3.83 15.58 -3.32
C LEU A 207 4.93 16.27 -4.14
N GLY A 208 5.95 15.52 -4.57
CA GLY A 208 7.06 16.05 -5.35
C GLY A 208 6.58 16.70 -6.65
N PRO A 209 5.96 15.94 -7.57
CA PRO A 209 5.35 16.47 -8.78
C PRO A 209 4.31 17.56 -8.51
N ALA A 210 3.45 17.43 -7.49
CA ALA A 210 2.48 18.47 -7.17
C ALA A 210 3.14 19.82 -6.86
N LEU A 211 4.19 19.82 -6.02
CA LEU A 211 4.96 21.03 -5.70
C LEU A 211 5.70 21.57 -6.93
N THR A 212 6.34 20.69 -7.71
CA THR A 212 7.09 21.07 -8.91
C THR A 212 6.18 21.68 -9.97
N PHE A 213 5.08 21.02 -10.35
CA PHE A 213 4.16 21.54 -11.36
C PHE A 213 3.35 22.73 -10.85
N GLY A 214 3.03 22.80 -9.55
CA GLY A 214 2.47 24.00 -8.94
C GLY A 214 3.40 25.21 -9.07
N TYR A 215 4.71 25.02 -8.88
CA TYR A 215 5.70 26.07 -9.10
C TYR A 215 5.80 26.48 -10.58
N VAL A 216 5.84 25.51 -11.51
CA VAL A 216 5.88 25.77 -12.95
C VAL A 216 4.63 26.55 -13.39
N LEU A 217 3.46 26.14 -12.93
CA LEU A 217 2.19 26.84 -13.17
C LEU A 217 2.25 28.29 -12.66
N GLY A 218 2.71 28.51 -11.43
CA GLY A 218 2.84 29.85 -10.86
C GLY A 218 3.76 30.76 -11.69
N ARG A 219 4.88 30.23 -12.18
CA ARG A 219 5.78 30.96 -13.09
C ARG A 219 5.13 31.29 -14.43
N HIS A 220 4.41 30.32 -15.00
CA HIS A 220 3.70 30.49 -16.27
C HIS A 220 2.66 31.60 -16.16
N LEU A 221 1.84 31.58 -15.11
CA LEU A 221 0.84 32.62 -14.85
C LEU A 221 1.47 33.98 -14.60
N GLY A 222 2.60 34.05 -13.89
CA GLY A 222 3.32 35.31 -13.64
C GLY A 222 3.96 35.93 -14.88
N GLN A 223 4.19 35.15 -15.94
CA GLN A 223 4.74 35.62 -17.21
C GLN A 223 3.66 35.94 -18.26
N ARG A 224 2.43 35.45 -18.07
CA ARG A 224 1.31 35.80 -18.94
C ARG A 224 0.86 37.21 -18.62
N GLN A 225 0.94 38.12 -19.60
CA GLN A 225 0.18 39.36 -19.52
C GLN A 225 -1.31 39.00 -19.42
N PRO A 226 -2.07 39.60 -18.49
CA PRO A 226 -3.50 39.36 -18.44
C PRO A 226 -4.08 39.69 -19.81
N ALA A 227 -4.77 38.72 -20.42
CA ALA A 227 -5.54 38.98 -21.62
C ALA A 227 -6.46 40.16 -21.29
N ALA A 228 -6.36 41.25 -22.06
CA ALA A 228 -7.21 42.41 -21.88
C ALA A 228 -8.65 41.91 -21.79
N ARG A 229 -9.29 42.11 -20.64
CA ARG A 229 -10.73 41.83 -20.49
C ARG A 229 -11.40 42.58 -21.62
N SER A 230 -11.92 41.84 -22.60
CA SER A 230 -12.73 42.39 -23.67
C SER A 230 -13.85 43.16 -23.00
N ALA A 231 -13.75 44.49 -23.02
CA ALA A 231 -14.74 45.36 -22.42
C ALA A 231 -16.09 45.03 -23.06
N GLU A 232 -17.08 44.70 -22.24
CA GLU A 232 -18.46 44.64 -22.71
C GLU A 232 -18.81 45.97 -23.39
N PRO A 233 -19.41 45.96 -24.60
CA PRO A 233 -19.83 47.19 -25.23
C PRO A 233 -20.88 47.83 -24.31
N ALA A 234 -20.57 49.03 -23.81
CA ALA A 234 -21.51 49.82 -23.03
C ALA A 234 -22.80 50.00 -23.83
N THR A 235 -23.90 49.44 -23.33
CA THR A 235 -25.25 49.66 -23.84
C THR A 235 -25.52 51.16 -23.86
N ALA A 236 -25.54 51.75 -25.06
CA ALA A 236 -26.00 53.12 -25.27
C ALA A 236 -27.50 53.17 -24.98
N ALA A 237 -27.86 53.82 -23.87
CA ALA A 237 -29.24 54.25 -23.64
C ALA A 237 -29.54 55.41 -24.60
N MET A 238 -30.37 55.17 -25.61
CA MET A 238 -30.99 56.24 -26.39
C MET A 238 -32.21 56.76 -25.63
N ALA A 239 -32.22 58.08 -25.46
CA ALA A 239 -33.34 58.89 -24.98
C ALA A 239 -34.46 58.99 -26.03
#